data_AF-A0A2G6NVF1-F1
#
_entry.id   AF-A0A2G6NVF1-F1
#
_cell.length_a   1.000
_cell.length_b   1.000
_cell.length_c   1.000
_cell.angle_alpha   90.00
_cell.angle_beta   90.00
_cell.angle_gamma   90.00
#
_symmetry.space_group_name_H-M   'P 1'
#
loop_
_entity.id
_entity.type
_entity.pdbx_description
1 polymer ?
#
loop_
_entity_poly.entity_id
_entity_poly.type
_entity_poly.pdbx_seq_one_letter_code
_entity_poly.pdbx_strand_id
1 'polypeptide(L)' 'MTEEKVLNLMEELGALHSGHFLLSSGLHSNRYFQCARILQFPDLARELGLALA' A
#
# COMPACT_ATOMS: atom_id res chain seq x y z
N MET A 1 -6.91 -12.76 2.06
CA MET A 1 -6.27 -11.95 3.14
C MET A 1 -7.34 -11.04 3.74
N THR A 2 -7.28 -10.68 5.03
CA THR A 2 -8.18 -9.66 5.60
C THR A 2 -7.62 -8.27 5.35
N GLU A 3 -8.47 -7.24 5.34
CA GLU A 3 -8.05 -5.84 5.14
C GLU A 3 -6.97 -5.41 6.15
N GLU A 4 -7.16 -5.72 7.43
CA GLU A 4 -6.22 -5.41 8.49
C GLU A 4 -4.84 -6.06 8.28
N LYS A 5 -4.81 -7.31 7.81
CA LYS A 5 -3.55 -7.99 7.46
C LYS A 5 -2.85 -7.32 6.29
N VAL A 6 -3.61 -6.85 5.29
CA VAL A 6 -3.06 -6.17 4.12
C VAL A 6 -2.47 -4.82 4.53
N LEU A 7 -3.16 -4.05 5.37
CA LEU A 7 -2.66 -2.76 5.87
C LEU A 7 -1.39 -2.93 6.71
N ASN A 8 -1.35 -3.89 7.64
CA ASN A 8 -0.16 -4.17 8.44
C ASN A 8 1.03 -4.56 7.56
N LEU A 9 0.81 -5.46 6.59
CA LEU A 9 1.85 -5.87 5.65
C LEU A 9 2.36 -4.68 4.82
N MET A 10 1.47 -3.78 4.40
CA MET A 10 1.84 -2.60 3.64
C MET A 10 2.65 -1.60 4.49
N GLU A 11 2.36 -1.46 5.78
CA GLU A 11 3.19 -0.66 6.70
C GLU A 11 4.57 -1.30 6.91
N GLU A 12 4.63 -2.61 7.17
CA GLU A 12 5.88 -3.36 7.36
C GLU A 12 6.81 -3.28 6.14
N LEU A 13 6.25 -3.34 4.93
CA LEU A 13 7.00 -3.23 3.67
C LEU A 13 7.35 -1.77 3.30
N GLY A 14 6.92 -0.80 4.09
CA GLY A 14 7.07 0.63 3.78
C GLY A 14 6.31 1.04 2.51
N ALA A 15 5.23 0.32 2.18
CA ALA A 15 4.30 0.68 1.12
C ALA A 15 3.22 1.65 1.61
N LEU A 16 2.85 1.62 2.89
CA LEU A 16 1.95 2.58 3.52
C LEU A 16 2.73 3.48 4.48
N HIS A 17 2.69 4.80 4.23
CA HIS A 17 3.33 5.81 5.05
C HIS A 17 2.30 6.62 5.83
N SER A 18 2.58 6.90 7.10
CA SER A 18 1.77 7.77 7.95
C SER A 18 2.51 9.09 8.20
N GLY A 19 1.84 10.23 8.03
CA GLY A 19 2.47 11.55 8.08
C GLY A 19 1.53 12.66 7.62
N HIS A 20 2.04 13.67 6.93
CA HIS A 20 1.24 14.70 6.26
C HIS A 20 1.74 14.84 4.83
N PHE A 21 0.89 14.46 3.87
CA PHE A 21 1.22 14.44 2.44
C PHE A 21 0.27 15.34 1.67
N LEU A 22 0.81 16.12 0.74
CA LEU A 22 0.06 16.77 -0.34
C LEU A 22 0.00 15.79 -1.52
N LEU A 23 -1.19 15.31 -1.84
CA LEU A 23 -1.41 14.37 -2.94
C LEU A 23 -1.40 15.09 -4.29
N SER A 24 -1.26 14.33 -5.38
CA SER A 24 -1.31 14.86 -6.76
C SER A 24 -2.65 15.52 -7.11
N SER A 25 -3.72 15.22 -6.38
CA SER A 25 -5.01 15.90 -6.49
C SER A 25 -5.05 17.30 -5.85
N GLY A 26 -4.00 17.69 -5.11
CA GLY A 26 -3.97 18.90 -4.29
C GLY A 26 -4.60 18.73 -2.89
N LEU A 27 -5.14 17.55 -2.57
CA LEU A 27 -5.68 17.26 -1.23
C LEU A 27 -4.59 16.87 -0.25
N HIS A 28 -4.81 17.20 1.02
CA HIS A 28 -3.96 16.72 2.11
C HIS A 28 -4.45 15.37 2.62
N SER A 29 -3.52 14.48 2.92
CA SER A 29 -3.79 13.16 3.50
C SER A 29 -2.80 12.87 4.62
N ASN A 30 -3.27 12.16 5.65
CA ASN A 30 -2.38 11.63 6.69
C ASN A 30 -1.70 10.31 6.28
N ARG A 31 -2.06 9.77 5.11
CA ARG A 31 -1.56 8.52 4.56
C ARG A 31 -1.10 8.68 3.11
N TYR A 32 -0.01 8.01 2.77
CA TYR A 32 0.46 7.92 1.39
C TYR A 32 0.86 6.49 1.04
N PHE A 33 0.46 6.06 -0.16
CA PHE A 33 0.64 4.69 -0.61
C PHE A 33 1.63 4.59 -1.78
N GLN A 34 2.70 3.82 -1.58
CA GLN A 34 3.76 3.57 -2.55
C GLN A 34 3.63 2.17 -3.15
N CYS A 35 2.70 1.96 -4.09
CA CYS A 35 2.47 0.67 -4.76
C CYS A 35 3.76 0.04 -5.32
N ALA A 36 4.71 0.85 -5.79
CA ALA A 36 5.98 0.39 -6.35
C ALA A 36 6.83 -0.41 -5.35
N ARG A 37 6.61 -0.27 -4.03
CA ARG A 37 7.27 -1.10 -3.02
C ARG A 37 6.77 -2.54 -3.05
N ILE A 38 5.48 -2.74 -3.28
CA ILE A 38 4.86 -4.08 -3.34
C ILE A 38 5.27 -4.81 -4.61
N LEU A 39 5.38 -4.10 -5.73
CA LEU A 39 5.75 -4.68 -7.01
C LEU A 39 7.20 -5.22 -7.06
N GLN A 40 8.03 -4.91 -6.05
CA GLN A 40 9.33 -5.54 -5.86
C GLN A 40 9.25 -6.98 -5.34
N PHE A 41 8.06 -7.42 -4.89
CA PHE A 41 7.79 -8.77 -4.37
C PHE A 41 6.77 -9.49 -5.27
N PRO A 42 7.22 -10.23 -6.30
CA PRO A 42 6.34 -10.80 -7.33
C PRO A 42 5.25 -11.73 -6.78
N ASP A 43 5.58 -12.56 -5.79
CA ASP A 43 4.62 -13.48 -5.18
C ASP A 43 3.51 -12.76 -4.42
N LEU A 44 3.87 -11.71 -3.69
CA LEU A 44 2.91 -10.87 -2.97
C LEU A 44 2.06 -10.06 -3.96
N ALA A 45 2.67 -9.51 -5.00
CA ALA A 45 1.94 -8.81 -6.06
C ALA A 45 0.92 -9.73 -6.74
N ARG A 46 1.28 -10.99 -7.00
CA ARG A 46 0.36 -12.02 -7.52
C ARG A 46 -0.76 -12.33 -6.53
N GLU A 47 -0.46 -12.53 -5.25
CA GLU A 47 -1.47 -12.84 -4.23
C GLU A 47 -2.50 -11.70 -4.08
N LEU A 48 -2.02 -10.46 -3.99
CA LEU A 48 -2.89 -9.29 -3.91
C LEU A 48 -3.70 -9.09 -5.20
N GLY A 49 -3.08 -9.31 -6.37
CA GLY A 49 -3.79 -9.26 -7.66
C GLY A 49 -4.90 -10.30 -7.76
N LEU A 50 -4.66 -11.52 -7.30
CA LEU A 50 -5.69 -12.58 -7.23
C LEU A 50 -6.80 -12.24 -6.25
N ALA A 51 -6.50 -11.51 -5.17
CA ALA A 51 -7.50 -11.10 -4.18
C ALA A 51 -8.41 -9.95 -4.68
N LEU A 52 -8.04 -9.26 -5.76
CA LEU A 52 -8.83 -8.18 -6.38
C LEU A 52 -9.76 -8.65 -7.51
N ALA A 53 -9.54 -9.85 -8.05
CA ALA A 53 -10.28 -10.43 -9.18
C ALA A 53 -11.56 -11.14 -8.71
#